data_AF-A0A973TA25-F1
#
_entry.id   AF-A0A973TA25-F1
#
_cell.length_a   1.000
_cell.length_b   1.000
_cell.length_c   1.000
_cell.angle_alpha   90.00
_cell.angle_beta   90.00
_cell.angle_gamma   90.00
#
_symmetry.space_group_name_H-M   'P 1'
#
loop_
_entity.id
_entity.type
_entity.pdbx_description
1 polymer ?
#
loop_
_entity_poly.entity_id
_entity_poly.type
_entity_poly.pdbx_seq_one_letter_code
_entity_poly.pdbx_strand_id
1 'polypeptide(L)'
;EAGKEYKATADDASYGIFELETPAGDEIICQINSSWAVRVYRDELVEFQVDGTHGSAVAGLNKCVAQQRAHTPKPVWNPDLPVTESFRDQWQEVPANAELDNGFKLQWEEFLRDVVAGREHRFGLLSAARGVQLAELGLQSNDERRTIDIPEITL
;
A
#
# COMPACT_ATOMS: atom_id res chain seq x y z
N GLU A 1 -14.82 0.17 24.65
CA GLU A 1 -14.63 0.28 26.11
C GLU A 1 -15.66 1.21 26.72
N ALA A 2 -16.26 0.84 27.85
CA ALA A 2 -17.14 1.73 28.61
C ALA A 2 -16.33 2.70 29.51
N GLY A 3 -15.23 3.25 28.99
CA GLY A 3 -14.29 4.11 29.72
C GLY A 3 -13.47 3.41 30.81
N LYS A 4 -13.37 2.07 30.79
CA LYS A 4 -12.58 1.30 31.76
C LYS A 4 -11.19 1.00 31.23
N GLU A 5 -10.17 1.23 32.06
CA GLU A 5 -8.79 0.85 31.76
C GLU A 5 -8.64 -0.66 31.55
N TYR A 6 -7.79 -1.04 30.61
CA TYR A 6 -7.46 -2.43 30.30
C TYR A 6 -6.03 -2.50 29.75
N LYS A 7 -5.44 -3.69 29.85
CA LYS A 7 -4.14 -3.97 29.24
C LYS A 7 -4.34 -4.27 27.75
N ALA A 8 -3.74 -3.46 26.89
CA ALA A 8 -3.63 -3.79 25.46
C ALA A 8 -2.72 -5.02 25.29
N THR A 9 -3.21 -6.02 24.56
CA THR A 9 -2.49 -7.28 24.32
C THR A 9 -2.24 -7.57 22.85
N ALA A 10 -2.91 -6.85 21.95
CA ALA A 10 -2.67 -6.94 20.51
C ALA A 10 -1.54 -6.00 20.11
N ASP A 11 -0.84 -6.34 19.03
CA ASP A 11 0.12 -5.44 18.40
C ASP A 11 -0.61 -4.19 17.86
N ASP A 12 -0.06 -3.01 18.13
CA ASP A 12 -0.58 -1.72 17.68
C ASP A 12 0.25 -1.10 16.54
N ALA A 13 1.36 -1.75 16.18
CA ALA A 13 2.24 -1.38 15.09
C ALA A 13 2.92 -2.61 14.46
N SER A 14 3.12 -2.57 13.15
CA SER A 14 3.87 -3.56 12.39
C SER A 14 4.66 -2.92 11.25
N TYR A 15 5.80 -3.54 10.92
CA TYR A 15 6.74 -3.07 9.90
C TYR A 15 7.13 -4.27 9.04
N GLY A 16 6.57 -4.33 7.83
CA GLY A 16 6.73 -5.46 6.92
C GLY A 16 7.59 -5.09 5.71
N ILE A 17 8.44 -6.02 5.28
CA ILE A 17 9.18 -5.97 4.01
C ILE A 17 8.78 -7.20 3.21
N PHE A 18 8.43 -7.01 1.96
CA PHE A 18 7.89 -8.02 1.06
C PHE A 18 8.68 -8.03 -0.24
N GLU A 19 9.06 -9.23 -0.69
CA GLU A 19 9.49 -9.48 -2.06
C GLU A 19 8.24 -9.78 -2.90
N LEU A 20 8.08 -9.09 -4.02
CA LEU A 20 6.93 -9.22 -4.90
C LEU A 20 7.38 -9.43 -6.34
N GLU A 21 6.61 -10.18 -7.09
CA GLU A 21 6.73 -10.27 -8.54
C GLU A 21 5.58 -9.46 -9.17
N THR A 22 5.91 -8.55 -10.09
CA THR A 22 4.90 -7.82 -10.86
C THR A 22 4.25 -8.74 -11.89
N PRO A 23 3.08 -8.38 -12.46
CA PRO A 23 2.50 -9.15 -13.58
C PRO A 23 3.41 -9.29 -14.82
N ALA A 24 4.46 -8.46 -14.93
CA ALA A 24 5.45 -8.53 -15.99
C ALA A 24 6.64 -9.46 -15.67
N GLY A 25 6.70 -10.01 -14.46
CA GLY A 25 7.80 -10.85 -13.98
C GLY A 25 8.95 -10.07 -13.32
N ASP A 26 8.80 -8.76 -13.12
CA ASP A 26 9.82 -7.97 -12.42
C ASP A 26 9.77 -8.20 -10.91
N GLU A 27 10.93 -8.47 -10.30
CA GLU A 27 11.09 -8.55 -8.85
C GLU A 27 11.18 -7.14 -8.25
N ILE A 28 10.35 -6.85 -7.24
CA ILE A 28 10.34 -5.58 -6.52
C ILE A 28 10.29 -5.81 -5.00
N ILE A 29 10.80 -4.82 -4.25
CA ILE A 29 10.67 -4.79 -2.80
C ILE A 29 9.60 -3.78 -2.40
N CYS A 30 8.69 -4.21 -1.53
CA CYS A 30 7.70 -3.35 -0.91
C CYS A 30 7.93 -3.29 0.59
N GLN A 31 7.88 -2.09 1.16
CA GLN A 31 7.88 -1.89 2.60
C GLN A 31 6.58 -1.22 3.03
N ILE A 32 5.95 -1.75 4.08
CA ILE A 32 4.73 -1.20 4.67
C ILE A 32 4.96 -0.97 6.17
N ASN A 33 4.77 0.28 6.59
CA ASN A 33 4.73 0.66 8.00
C ASN A 33 3.27 0.92 8.38
N SER A 34 2.75 0.19 9.35
CA SER A 34 1.37 0.34 9.83
C SER A 34 1.38 0.54 11.33
N SER A 35 0.76 1.61 11.83
CA SER A 35 0.69 1.88 13.26
C SER A 35 -0.51 2.73 13.62
N TRP A 36 -1.17 2.36 14.71
CA TRP A 36 -2.21 3.17 15.36
C TRP A 36 -1.63 4.26 16.28
N ALA A 37 -0.35 4.15 16.62
CA ALA A 37 0.37 5.03 17.55
C ALA A 37 1.33 6.00 16.84
N VAL A 38 1.01 6.39 15.61
CA VAL A 38 1.84 7.32 14.80
C VAL A 38 1.11 8.64 14.53
N ARG A 39 1.81 9.77 14.68
CA ARG A 39 1.29 11.08 14.25
C ARG A 39 1.43 11.20 12.74
N VAL A 40 0.39 11.72 12.09
CA VAL A 40 0.36 11.88 10.64
C VAL A 40 1.17 13.12 10.25
N TYR A 41 2.28 12.91 9.55
CA TYR A 41 3.05 13.96 8.88
C TYR A 41 3.28 13.59 7.42
N ARG A 42 2.17 13.59 6.67
CA ARG A 42 1.98 13.09 5.31
C ARG A 42 0.62 13.57 4.80
N ASP A 43 0.35 13.41 3.52
CA ASP A 43 -0.80 14.05 2.86
C ASP A 43 -2.12 13.37 3.24
N GLU A 44 -2.12 12.04 3.40
CA GLU A 44 -3.32 11.27 3.74
C GLU A 44 -3.05 10.18 4.81
N LEU A 45 -4.12 9.49 5.27
CA LEU A 45 -4.07 8.47 6.35
C LEU A 45 -3.39 7.15 5.93
N VAL A 46 -3.23 6.91 4.63
CA VAL A 46 -2.31 5.92 4.05
C VAL A 46 -1.65 6.59 2.84
N GLU A 47 -0.41 6.23 2.55
CA GLU A 47 0.29 6.65 1.34
C GLU A 47 1.07 5.48 0.78
N PHE A 48 1.08 5.37 -0.55
CA PHE A 48 1.91 4.43 -1.30
C PHE A 48 2.81 5.21 -2.24
N GLN A 49 4.12 5.14 -2.01
CA GLN A 49 5.11 5.62 -2.97
C GLN A 49 5.53 4.47 -3.88
N VAL A 50 5.46 4.69 -5.19
CA VAL A 50 5.90 3.75 -6.22
C VAL A 50 6.98 4.43 -7.05
N ASP A 51 8.20 3.89 -7.01
CA ASP A 51 9.33 4.40 -7.76
C ASP A 51 9.65 3.48 -8.95
N GLY A 52 9.73 4.06 -10.14
CA GLY A 52 10.03 3.33 -11.37
C GLY A 52 11.05 4.03 -12.25
N THR A 53 11.47 3.35 -13.31
CA THR A 53 12.52 3.83 -14.24
C THR A 53 12.21 5.18 -14.91
N HIS A 54 10.92 5.51 -15.09
CA HIS A 54 10.48 6.70 -15.81
C HIS A 54 9.85 7.79 -14.94
N GLY A 55 9.75 7.55 -13.64
CA GLY A 55 9.14 8.46 -12.70
C GLY A 55 8.58 7.73 -11.49
N SER A 56 8.01 8.52 -10.60
CA SER A 56 7.48 8.07 -9.33
C SER A 56 6.08 8.61 -9.11
N ALA A 57 5.31 7.95 -8.26
CA ALA A 57 4.01 8.42 -7.79
C ALA A 57 3.88 8.25 -6.27
N VAL A 58 3.14 9.15 -5.63
CA VAL A 58 2.71 9.03 -4.23
C VAL A 58 1.19 9.13 -4.20
N ALA A 59 0.52 8.05 -3.81
CA ALA A 59 -0.94 7.94 -3.80
C ALA A 59 -1.48 7.78 -2.37
N GLY A 60 -2.46 8.63 -2.02
CA GLY A 60 -3.27 8.53 -0.82
C GLY A 60 -4.59 7.77 -1.07
N LEU A 61 -5.61 8.05 -0.26
CA LEU A 61 -6.96 7.49 -0.46
C LEU A 61 -7.70 8.17 -1.61
N ASN A 62 -7.45 9.47 -1.83
CA ASN A 62 -8.20 10.28 -2.80
C ASN A 62 -7.31 10.98 -3.81
N LYS A 63 -6.07 11.31 -3.44
CA LYS A 63 -5.14 12.04 -4.29
C LYS A 63 -3.98 11.16 -4.72
N CYS A 64 -3.41 11.51 -5.85
CA CYS A 64 -2.15 10.98 -6.32
C CYS A 64 -1.33 12.13 -6.90
N VAL A 65 -0.04 12.18 -6.56
CA VAL A 65 0.92 13.07 -7.21
C VAL A 65 1.96 12.23 -7.94
N ALA A 66 2.47 12.74 -9.06
CA ALA A 66 3.48 12.07 -9.86
C ALA A 66 4.61 13.01 -10.26
N GLN A 67 5.82 12.45 -10.38
CA GLN A 67 6.98 13.15 -10.90
C GLN A 67 7.64 12.29 -11.98
N GLN A 68 7.66 12.80 -13.20
CA GLN A 68 8.34 12.16 -14.32
C GLN A 68 9.85 12.40 -14.22
N ARG A 69 10.68 11.43 -14.64
CA ARG A 69 12.15 11.46 -14.46
C ARG A 69 12.87 12.71 -14.97
N ALA A 70 12.35 13.39 -16.00
CA ALA A 70 12.92 14.60 -16.57
C ALA A 70 12.59 15.86 -15.75
N HIS A 71 11.64 15.75 -14.83
CA HIS A 71 11.31 16.79 -13.86
C HIS A 71 11.97 16.56 -12.48
N THR A 72 12.67 15.43 -12.28
CA THR A 72 13.38 15.17 -11.04
C THR A 72 14.55 16.15 -10.86
N PRO A 73 14.63 16.86 -9.72
CA PRO A 73 15.71 17.80 -9.46
C PRO A 73 17.05 17.08 -9.27
N LYS A 74 18.15 17.85 -9.25
CA LYS A 74 19.48 17.36 -8.86
C LYS A 74 19.93 18.04 -7.56
N PRO A 75 19.33 17.72 -6.40
CA PRO A 75 19.72 18.30 -5.14
C PRO A 75 21.13 17.86 -4.75
N VAL A 76 21.85 18.72 -4.02
CA VAL A 76 23.18 18.41 -3.50
C VAL A 76 23.09 18.29 -1.99
N TRP A 77 23.60 17.19 -1.44
CA TRP A 77 23.71 17.02 -0.01
C TRP A 77 24.74 18.01 0.57
N ASN A 78 24.26 18.97 1.36
CA ASN A 78 25.10 19.90 2.10
C ASN A 78 24.49 20.16 3.48
N PRO A 79 25.05 19.61 4.57
CA PRO A 79 24.51 19.77 5.91
C PRO A 79 24.78 21.17 6.51
N ASP A 80 25.69 21.95 5.93
CA ASP A 80 26.06 23.28 6.43
C ASP A 80 25.06 24.36 6.01
N LEU A 81 24.17 24.05 5.06
CA LEU A 81 23.18 24.99 4.52
C LEU A 81 21.75 24.44 4.66
N PRO A 82 20.77 25.28 4.99
CA PRO A 82 19.37 24.87 4.96
C PRO A 82 18.90 24.61 3.53
N VAL A 83 17.99 23.66 3.37
CA VAL A 83 17.27 23.43 2.11
C VAL A 83 16.41 24.65 1.81
N THR A 84 16.54 25.20 0.61
CA THR A 84 15.80 26.42 0.19
C THR A 84 14.60 26.12 -0.71
N GLU A 85 14.45 24.89 -1.19
CA GLU A 85 13.39 24.46 -2.11
C GLU A 85 12.40 23.51 -1.43
N SER A 86 11.11 23.59 -1.80
CA SER A 86 10.11 22.59 -1.41
C SER A 86 10.17 21.45 -2.42
N PHE A 87 10.58 20.24 -2.00
CA PHE A 87 10.55 19.07 -2.87
C PHE A 87 9.14 18.60 -3.20
N ARG A 88 8.18 18.84 -2.30
CA ARG A 88 6.77 18.45 -2.51
C ARG A 88 6.13 19.26 -3.65
N ASP A 89 6.51 20.52 -3.80
CA ASP A 89 5.97 21.41 -4.84
C ASP A 89 6.44 21.04 -6.25
N GLN A 90 7.39 20.10 -6.37
CA GLN A 90 7.94 19.63 -7.64
C GLN A 90 7.18 18.42 -8.22
N TRP A 91 6.11 17.99 -7.55
CA TRP A 91 5.23 16.92 -8.00
C TRP A 91 3.96 17.50 -8.62
N GLN A 92 3.38 16.76 -9.56
CA GLN A 92 2.15 17.17 -10.24
C GLN A 92 0.97 16.31 -9.75
N GLU A 93 -0.12 16.96 -9.34
CA GLU A 93 -1.36 16.27 -8.99
C GLU A 93 -1.92 15.56 -10.24
N VAL A 94 -2.20 14.26 -10.10
CA VAL A 94 -2.82 13.45 -11.14
C VAL A 94 -4.30 13.82 -11.23
N PRO A 95 -4.80 14.26 -12.40
CA PRO A 95 -6.17 14.75 -12.50
C PRO A 95 -7.19 13.61 -12.36
N ALA A 96 -8.29 13.90 -11.66
CA ALA A 96 -9.45 13.02 -11.60
C ALA A 96 -10.23 13.08 -12.93
N ASN A 97 -9.87 12.21 -13.86
CA ASN A 97 -10.47 12.17 -15.21
C ASN A 97 -11.82 11.42 -15.27
N ALA A 98 -12.31 10.92 -14.14
CA ALA A 98 -13.59 10.23 -14.01
C ALA A 98 -14.17 10.45 -12.61
N GLU A 99 -15.49 10.31 -12.48
CA GLU A 99 -16.13 10.25 -11.17
C GLU A 99 -15.84 8.89 -10.50
N LEU A 100 -15.39 8.94 -9.25
CA LEU A 100 -15.16 7.77 -8.42
C LEU A 100 -16.38 7.54 -7.53
N ASP A 101 -17.10 6.45 -7.77
CA ASP A 101 -18.22 6.03 -6.92
C ASP A 101 -17.71 5.24 -5.70
N ASN A 102 -18.60 4.93 -4.76
CA ASN A 102 -18.30 4.13 -3.58
C ASN A 102 -17.71 2.75 -3.95
N GLY A 103 -16.50 2.46 -3.47
CA GLY A 103 -15.79 1.21 -3.80
C GLY A 103 -16.54 -0.06 -3.39
N PHE A 104 -17.28 -0.05 -2.27
CA PHE A 104 -18.10 -1.20 -1.86
C PHE A 104 -19.25 -1.44 -2.82
N LYS A 105 -19.97 -0.38 -3.23
CA LYS A 105 -21.05 -0.47 -4.21
C LYS A 105 -20.54 -1.01 -5.55
N LEU A 106 -19.41 -0.50 -6.04
CA LEU A 106 -18.82 -0.95 -7.30
C LEU A 106 -18.45 -2.44 -7.26
N GLN A 107 -17.85 -2.92 -6.16
CA GLN A 107 -17.52 -4.34 -6.00
C GLN A 107 -18.78 -5.21 -5.92
N TRP A 108 -19.85 -4.76 -5.26
CA TRP A 108 -21.15 -5.45 -5.24
C TRP A 108 -21.76 -5.57 -6.63
N GLU A 109 -21.74 -4.47 -7.41
CA GLU A 109 -22.24 -4.49 -8.78
C GLU A 109 -21.43 -5.45 -9.67
N GLU A 110 -20.10 -5.46 -9.54
CA GLU A 110 -19.23 -6.39 -10.27
C GLU A 110 -19.56 -7.85 -9.93
N PHE A 111 -19.65 -8.18 -8.64
CA PHE A 111 -19.99 -9.53 -8.18
C PHE A 111 -21.36 -9.99 -8.72
N LEU A 112 -22.39 -9.15 -8.61
CA LEU A 112 -23.73 -9.50 -9.11
C LEU A 112 -23.76 -9.69 -10.63
N ARG A 113 -23.00 -8.88 -11.40
CA ARG A 113 -22.86 -9.05 -12.85
C ARG A 113 -22.20 -10.38 -13.21
N ASP A 114 -21.21 -10.83 -12.45
CA ASP A 114 -20.55 -12.11 -12.68
C ASP A 114 -21.46 -13.30 -12.33
N VAL A 115 -22.18 -13.21 -11.20
CA VAL A 115 -23.17 -14.22 -10.79
C VAL A 115 -24.26 -14.40 -11.85
N VAL A 116 -24.87 -13.31 -12.31
CA VAL A 116 -25.93 -13.36 -13.34
C VAL A 116 -25.39 -13.93 -14.66
N ALA A 117 -24.14 -13.67 -14.99
CA ALA A 117 -23.51 -14.18 -16.20
C ALA A 117 -22.90 -15.59 -16.05
N GLY A 118 -22.94 -16.19 -14.85
CA GLY A 118 -22.35 -17.50 -14.58
C GLY A 118 -20.83 -17.55 -14.75
N ARG A 119 -20.12 -16.42 -14.56
CA ARG A 119 -18.65 -16.36 -14.62
C ARG A 119 -18.04 -16.44 -13.24
N GLU A 120 -16.80 -16.91 -13.18
CA GLU A 120 -15.99 -16.82 -11.96
C GLU A 120 -15.67 -15.36 -11.64
N HIS A 121 -15.91 -14.98 -10.39
CA HIS A 121 -15.59 -13.64 -9.90
C HIS A 121 -14.13 -13.58 -9.42
N ARG A 122 -13.36 -12.61 -9.92
CA ARG A 122 -11.93 -12.47 -9.64
C ARG A 122 -11.56 -12.26 -8.16
N PHE A 123 -12.49 -11.76 -7.35
CA PHE A 123 -12.30 -11.58 -5.90
C PHE A 123 -13.02 -12.68 -5.10
N GLY A 124 -12.86 -13.94 -5.51
CA GLY A 124 -13.42 -15.11 -4.84
C GLY A 124 -12.79 -15.40 -3.47
N LEU A 125 -13.26 -16.46 -2.81
CA LEU A 125 -12.80 -16.84 -1.46
C LEU A 125 -11.31 -17.20 -1.39
N LEU A 126 -10.72 -17.67 -2.49
CA LEU A 126 -9.28 -17.94 -2.56
C LEU A 126 -8.45 -16.67 -2.35
N SER A 127 -8.94 -15.51 -2.80
CA SER A 127 -8.30 -14.22 -2.55
C SER A 127 -8.31 -13.86 -1.05
N ALA A 128 -9.39 -14.22 -0.33
CA ALA A 128 -9.45 -14.05 1.12
C ALA A 128 -8.49 -15.02 1.86
N ALA A 129 -8.39 -16.27 1.39
CA ALA A 129 -7.46 -17.25 1.96
C ALA A 129 -5.99 -16.79 1.87
N ARG A 130 -5.58 -16.19 0.73
CA ARG A 130 -4.25 -15.58 0.56
C ARG A 130 -3.99 -14.46 1.57
N GLY A 131 -5.01 -13.66 1.90
CA GLY A 131 -4.90 -12.60 2.91
C GLY A 131 -4.63 -13.14 4.32
N VAL A 132 -5.32 -14.20 4.73
CA VAL A 132 -5.10 -14.85 6.03
C VAL A 132 -3.72 -15.52 6.07
N GLN A 133 -3.35 -16.22 5.00
CA GLN A 133 -2.03 -16.84 4.87
C GLN A 133 -0.91 -15.82 5.07
N LEU A 134 -0.98 -14.67 4.40
CA LEU A 134 0.02 -13.61 4.55
C LEU A 134 0.11 -13.09 5.99
N ALA A 135 -1.03 -12.93 6.68
CA ALA A 135 -1.05 -12.49 8.07
C ALA A 135 -0.40 -13.50 9.01
N GLU A 136 -0.72 -14.79 8.87
CA GLU A 136 -0.13 -15.87 9.68
C GLU A 136 1.37 -16.00 9.44
N LEU A 137 1.82 -15.94 8.19
CA LEU A 137 3.26 -15.98 7.86
C LEU A 137 3.99 -14.73 8.36
N GLY A 138 3.34 -13.57 8.39
CA GLY A 138 3.88 -12.36 9.01
C GLY A 138 4.10 -12.52 10.52
N LEU A 139 3.16 -13.15 11.22
CA LEU A 139 3.32 -13.50 12.64
C LEU A 139 4.46 -14.50 12.85
N GLN A 140 4.51 -15.55 12.02
CA GLN A 140 5.59 -16.54 12.05
C GLN A 140 6.98 -15.90 11.82
N SER A 141 7.07 -15.01 10.83
CA SER A 141 8.29 -14.25 10.53
C SER A 141 8.78 -13.45 11.75
N ASN A 142 7.86 -12.78 12.45
CA ASN A 142 8.18 -12.04 13.66
C ASN A 142 8.66 -12.94 14.81
N ASP A 143 7.99 -14.08 15.02
CA ASP A 143 8.32 -15.03 16.09
C ASP A 143 9.68 -15.71 15.85
N GLU A 144 9.95 -16.11 14.60
CA GLU A 144 11.18 -16.81 14.22
C GLU A 144 12.34 -15.87 13.86
N ARG A 145 12.08 -14.55 13.75
CA ARG A 145 13.07 -13.53 13.41
C ARG A 145 13.79 -13.80 12.07
N ARG A 146 13.05 -14.25 11.05
CA ARG A 146 13.58 -14.53 9.71
C ARG A 146 12.53 -14.29 8.62
N THR A 147 12.99 -14.18 7.37
CA THR A 147 12.10 -14.17 6.21
C THR A 147 11.41 -15.52 6.02
N ILE A 148 10.18 -15.47 5.49
CA ILE A 148 9.31 -16.63 5.25
C ILE A 148 8.85 -16.57 3.79
N ASP A 149 9.10 -17.64 3.04
CA ASP A 149 8.56 -17.79 1.69
C ASP A 149 7.04 -18.00 1.77
N ILE A 150 6.31 -17.41 0.83
CA ILE A 150 4.85 -17.54 0.76
C ILE A 150 4.52 -18.68 -0.22
N PRO A 151 4.09 -19.86 0.25
CA PRO A 151 3.78 -20.96 -0.63
C PRO A 151 2.50 -20.70 -1.43
N GLU A 152 2.46 -21.16 -2.68
CA GLU A 152 1.26 -21.09 -3.50
C GLU A 152 0.12 -21.93 -2.89
N ILE A 153 -1.09 -21.37 -2.84
CA ILE A 153 -2.28 -22.10 -2.42
C ILE A 153 -2.78 -22.94 -3.60
N THR A 154 -2.76 -24.27 -3.43
CA THR A 154 -3.33 -25.24 -4.38
C THR A 154 -4.63 -25.82 -3.81
N LEU A 155 -5.62 -26.10 -4.67
CA LEU A 155 -6.94 -26.65 -4.34
C LEU A 155 -7.12 -28.06 -4.92
#